data_AF-A0A257LY29-F1
#
_entry.id   AF-A0A257LY29-F1
#
_cell.length_a   1.000
_cell.length_b   1.000
_cell.length_c   1.000
_cell.angle_alpha   90.00
_cell.angle_beta   90.00
_cell.angle_gamma   90.00
#
_symmetry.space_group_name_H-M   'P 1'
#
loop_
_entity.id
_entity.type
_entity.pdbx_description
1 polymer ?
#
loop_
_entity_poly.entity_id
_entity_poly.type
_entity_poly.pdbx_seq_one_letter_code
_entity_poly.pdbx_strand_id
1 'polypeptide(L)'
;MGRRIERSLGVLSLLESTPNTQADEVPALDPLLETCDSVMTYRRRHFSRPRWDAVVELLMFDSTNPRGVMSQAEILSKQCEKLPGEKDFGLMPKIQEHVASLVQAPPVPMIIPDRAGFEKRADAFEHLSDLLTQHYFSHSVRRVY
;
A
#
# COMPACT_ATOMS: atom_id res chain seq x y z
N MET A 1 4.62 -10.87 4.36
CA MET A 1 4.95 -9.50 4.79
C MET A 1 5.75 -8.78 3.72
N GLY A 2 7.06 -9.01 3.57
CA GLY A 2 7.94 -8.27 2.63
C GLY A 2 7.35 -8.07 1.22
N ARG A 3 6.99 -9.15 0.52
CA ARG A 3 6.36 -9.07 -0.82
C ARG A 3 5.10 -8.19 -0.92
N ARG A 4 4.36 -8.00 0.18
CA ARG A 4 3.17 -7.13 0.21
C ARG A 4 3.54 -5.67 0.42
N ILE A 5 4.56 -5.42 1.24
CA ILE A 5 5.15 -4.09 1.43
C ILE A 5 5.75 -3.63 0.10
N GLU A 6 6.63 -4.43 -0.49
CA GLU A 6 7.24 -4.15 -1.81
C GLU A 6 6.21 -3.87 -2.90
N ARG A 7 5.14 -4.68 -2.97
CA ARG A 7 4.05 -4.43 -3.92
C ARG A 7 3.36 -3.09 -3.67
N SER A 8 3.08 -2.77 -2.41
CA SER A 8 2.40 -1.52 -2.06
C SER A 8 3.27 -0.32 -2.41
N LEU A 9 4.57 -0.38 -2.11
CA LEU A 9 5.55 0.63 -2.50
C LEU A 9 5.65 0.78 -4.02
N GLY A 10 5.68 -0.34 -4.76
CA GLY A 10 5.70 -0.32 -6.22
C GLY A 10 4.46 0.37 -6.81
N VAL A 11 3.26 0.04 -6.33
CA VAL A 11 2.02 0.70 -6.76
C VAL A 11 2.04 2.20 -6.43
N LEU A 12 2.45 2.57 -5.22
CA LEU A 12 2.52 3.97 -4.79
C LEU A 12 3.54 4.78 -5.59
N SER A 13 4.71 4.22 -5.90
CA SER A 13 5.73 4.87 -6.73
C SER A 13 5.28 5.05 -8.18
N LEU A 14 4.55 4.08 -8.73
CA LEU A 14 3.96 4.21 -10.07
C LEU A 14 2.86 5.27 -10.12
N LEU A 15 2.03 5.37 -9.07
CA LEU A 15 1.04 6.43 -8.95
C LEU A 15 1.71 7.80 -8.81
N GLU A 16 2.71 7.92 -7.92
CA GLU A 16 3.47 9.15 -7.69
C GLU A 16 4.16 9.67 -8.96
N SER A 17 4.75 8.76 -9.74
CA SER A 17 5.47 9.10 -10.99
C SER A 17 4.56 9.31 -12.20
N THR A 18 3.27 8.97 -12.11
CA THR A 18 2.30 9.21 -13.18
C THR A 18 1.89 10.67 -13.17
N PRO A 19 2.18 11.46 -14.22
CA PRO A 19 1.85 12.86 -14.25
C PRO A 19 0.32 13.05 -14.22
N ASN A 20 -0.15 13.77 -13.21
CA ASN A 20 -1.54 14.23 -13.12
C ASN A 20 -1.74 15.40 -14.10
N THR A 21 -1.74 15.12 -15.40
CA THR A 21 -2.17 16.12 -16.37
C THR A 21 -3.69 16.21 -16.30
N GLN A 22 -4.24 17.41 -16.11
CA GLN A 22 -5.68 17.70 -16.20
C GLN A 22 -6.28 17.42 -17.60
N ALA A 23 -5.54 16.72 -18.47
CA ALA A 23 -6.02 16.23 -19.73
C ALA A 23 -6.94 15.02 -19.47
N ASP A 24 -8.06 14.96 -20.18
CA ASP A 24 -9.03 13.87 -20.12
C ASP A 24 -8.41 12.49 -20.41
N GLU A 25 -7.22 12.47 -21.02
CA GLU A 25 -6.46 11.27 -21.34
C GLU A 25 -5.02 11.41 -20.84
N VAL A 26 -4.65 10.59 -19.87
CA VAL A 26 -3.25 10.38 -19.46
C VAL A 26 -2.80 9.08 -20.14
N PRO A 27 -1.97 9.12 -21.20
CA PRO A 27 -1.58 7.92 -21.95
C PRO A 27 -0.89 6.85 -21.09
N ALA A 28 -0.37 7.24 -19.93
CA ALA A 28 0.30 6.35 -18.99
C ALA A 28 -0.64 5.45 -18.17
N LEU A 29 -1.96 5.67 -18.18
CA LEU A 29 -2.90 4.90 -17.32
C LEU A 29 -3.10 3.45 -17.76
N ASP A 30 -3.13 3.18 -19.07
CA ASP A 30 -3.20 1.81 -19.58
C ASP A 30 -1.93 1.02 -19.18
N PRO A 31 -0.70 1.50 -19.46
CA PRO A 31 0.52 0.87 -18.97
C PRO A 31 0.60 0.72 -17.45
N LEU A 32 0.10 1.70 -16.69
CA LEU A 32 0.03 1.65 -15.23
C LEU A 32 -0.86 0.50 -14.75
N LEU A 33 -2.06 0.36 -15.32
CA LEU A 33 -2.98 -0.73 -15.00
C LEU A 33 -2.41 -2.09 -15.40
N GLU A 34 -1.68 -2.17 -16.52
CA GLU A 34 -0.98 -3.38 -16.97
C GLU A 34 0.13 -3.78 -16.00
N THR A 35 1.00 -2.82 -15.63
CA THR A 35 2.10 -3.04 -14.68
C THR A 35 1.58 -3.47 -13.31
N CYS A 36 0.42 -2.95 -12.89
CA CYS A 36 -0.24 -3.31 -11.65
C CYS A 36 -1.16 -4.55 -11.77
N ASP A 37 -1.14 -5.28 -12.90
CA ASP A 37 -2.00 -6.43 -13.20
C ASP A 37 -3.50 -6.19 -12.90
N SER A 38 -3.95 -4.95 -13.09
CA SER A 38 -5.27 -4.47 -12.67
C SER A 38 -6.20 -4.10 -13.83
N VAL A 39 -5.78 -4.34 -15.09
CA VAL A 39 -6.59 -4.08 -16.31
C VAL A 39 -7.96 -4.78 -16.25
N MET A 40 -7.98 -6.09 -15.93
CA MET A 40 -9.24 -6.85 -15.90
C MET A 40 -10.14 -6.43 -14.74
N THR A 41 -9.56 -6.05 -13.60
CA THR A 41 -10.33 -5.53 -12.46
C THR A 41 -10.93 -4.16 -12.80
N TYR A 42 -10.16 -3.28 -13.44
CA TYR A 42 -10.63 -1.97 -13.90
C TYR A 42 -11.78 -2.11 -14.88
N ARG A 43 -11.61 -2.89 -15.96
CA ARG A 43 -12.63 -3.09 -17.01
C ARG A 43 -13.96 -3.65 -16.48
N ARG A 44 -13.92 -4.43 -15.39
CA ARG A 44 -15.14 -4.97 -14.75
C ARG A 44 -15.93 -3.92 -13.98
N ARG A 45 -15.27 -2.88 -13.47
CA ARG A 45 -15.88 -1.82 -12.65
C ARG A 45 -16.20 -0.57 -13.44
N HIS A 46 -15.30 -0.23 -14.35
CA HIS A 46 -15.36 0.96 -15.17
C HIS A 46 -15.49 0.50 -16.62
N PHE A 47 -16.62 0.83 -17.25
CA PHE A 47 -16.90 0.51 -18.65
C PHE A 47 -16.31 1.54 -19.63
N SER A 48 -15.63 2.56 -19.11
CA SER A 48 -15.01 3.65 -19.88
C SER A 48 -13.50 3.49 -19.97
N ARG A 49 -12.86 4.36 -20.78
CA ARG A 49 -11.41 4.53 -20.77
C ARG A 49 -10.87 4.79 -19.35
N PRO A 50 -9.61 4.41 -19.05
CA PRO A 50 -8.95 4.76 -17.81
C PRO A 50 -8.98 6.25 -17.53
N ARG A 51 -9.41 6.62 -16.33
CA ARG A 51 -9.32 7.99 -15.81
C ARG A 51 -8.51 7.97 -14.52
N TRP A 52 -7.80 9.07 -14.25
CA TRP A 52 -6.89 9.17 -13.11
C TRP A 52 -7.58 8.90 -11.77
N ASP A 53 -8.74 9.51 -11.55
CA ASP A 53 -9.57 9.33 -10.35
C ASP A 53 -9.92 7.85 -10.10
N ALA A 54 -10.44 7.18 -11.14
CA ALA A 54 -10.86 5.78 -11.06
C ALA A 54 -9.67 4.81 -10.90
N VAL A 55 -8.52 5.12 -11.51
CA VAL A 55 -7.30 4.31 -11.37
C VAL A 55 -6.74 4.42 -9.96
N VAL A 56 -6.66 5.63 -9.40
CA VAL A 56 -6.22 5.83 -8.01
C VAL A 56 -7.18 5.15 -7.04
N GLU A 57 -8.49 5.29 -7.24
CA GLU A 57 -9.51 4.59 -6.44
C GLU A 57 -9.24 3.08 -6.42
N LEU A 58 -9.08 2.47 -7.60
CA LEU A 58 -8.88 1.03 -7.76
C LEU A 58 -7.54 0.54 -7.19
N LEU A 59 -6.46 1.30 -7.39
CA LEU A 59 -5.10 0.86 -7.02
C LEU A 59 -4.76 1.17 -5.57
N MET A 60 -5.29 2.26 -5.01
CA MET A 60 -4.94 2.70 -3.67
C MET A 60 -5.99 2.36 -2.62
N PHE A 61 -7.27 2.59 -2.91
CA PHE A 61 -8.33 2.62 -1.90
C PHE A 61 -9.26 1.40 -1.93
N ASP A 62 -9.40 0.75 -3.07
CA ASP A 62 -10.25 -0.42 -3.22
C ASP A 62 -9.65 -1.67 -2.53
N SER A 63 -10.22 -2.04 -1.39
CA SER A 63 -9.83 -3.23 -0.63
C SER A 63 -10.16 -4.55 -1.34
N THR A 64 -11.07 -4.53 -2.30
CA THR A 64 -11.49 -5.72 -3.05
C THR A 64 -10.63 -5.99 -4.29
N ASN A 65 -9.74 -5.05 -4.66
CA ASN A 65 -8.66 -5.33 -5.60
C ASN A 65 -7.50 -6.01 -4.86
N PRO A 66 -7.24 -7.32 -5.05
CA PRO A 66 -6.22 -8.05 -4.30
C PRO A 66 -4.79 -7.57 -4.57
N ARG A 67 -4.61 -6.68 -5.55
CA ARG A 67 -3.33 -6.05 -5.91
C ARG A 67 -3.21 -4.61 -5.40
N GLY A 68 -4.32 -4.02 -4.97
CA GLY A 68 -4.38 -2.65 -4.46
C GLY A 68 -3.74 -2.50 -3.08
N VAL A 69 -3.32 -1.27 -2.78
CA VAL A 69 -2.61 -0.90 -1.55
C VAL A 69 -3.47 -1.18 -0.31
N MET A 70 -4.76 -0.80 -0.32
CA MET A 70 -5.67 -1.08 0.81
C MET A 70 -5.79 -2.58 1.10
N SER A 71 -5.96 -3.39 0.05
CA SER A 71 -6.04 -4.86 0.20
C SER A 71 -4.74 -5.43 0.77
N GLN A 72 -3.57 -4.94 0.34
CA GLN A 72 -2.30 -5.35 0.96
C GLN A 72 -2.21 -4.94 2.43
N ALA A 73 -2.62 -3.73 2.78
CA ALA A 73 -2.61 -3.22 4.16
C ALA A 73 -3.51 -4.07 5.08
N GLU A 74 -4.72 -4.42 4.64
CA GLU A 74 -5.63 -5.30 5.38
C GLU A 74 -5.01 -6.67 5.65
N ILE A 75 -4.36 -7.25 4.64
CA ILE A 75 -3.70 -8.55 4.81
C ILE A 75 -2.49 -8.43 5.74
N LEU A 76 -1.70 -7.35 5.63
CA LEU A 76 -0.58 -7.09 6.53
C LEU A 76 -1.06 -6.94 7.98
N SER A 77 -2.15 -6.21 8.22
CA SER A 77 -2.76 -6.08 9.55
C SER A 77 -3.12 -7.45 10.15
N LYS A 78 -3.87 -8.27 9.41
CA LYS A 78 -4.24 -9.65 9.82
C LYS A 78 -3.03 -10.56 10.04
N GLN A 79 -1.96 -10.36 9.28
CA GLN A 79 -0.73 -11.12 9.43
C GLN A 79 0.08 -10.64 10.65
N CYS A 80 0.05 -9.34 11.00
CA CYS A 80 0.71 -8.80 12.18
C CYS A 80 0.09 -9.33 13.48
N GLU A 81 -1.23 -9.51 13.52
CA GLU A 81 -1.94 -10.12 14.64
C GLU A 81 -1.49 -11.57 14.96
N LYS A 82 -0.91 -12.25 13.97
CA LYS A 82 -0.45 -13.65 14.04
C LYS A 82 1.05 -13.78 14.27
N LEU A 83 1.76 -12.67 14.43
CA LEU A 83 3.20 -12.72 14.67
C LEU A 83 3.51 -13.27 16.08
N PRO A 84 4.60 -14.04 16.23
CA PRO A 84 4.94 -14.66 17.50
C PRO A 84 5.45 -13.61 18.51
N GLY A 85 5.15 -13.80 19.79
CA GLY A 85 5.58 -12.93 20.89
C GLY A 85 4.41 -12.40 21.72
N GLU A 86 4.74 -11.75 22.84
CA GLU A 86 3.75 -11.07 23.67
C GLU A 86 3.33 -9.75 23.01
N LYS A 87 2.01 -9.50 22.95
CA LYS A 87 1.46 -8.32 22.26
C LYS A 87 1.87 -6.99 22.90
N ASP A 88 2.15 -7.02 24.20
CA ASP A 88 2.49 -5.83 24.99
C ASP A 88 4.01 -5.63 25.15
N PHE A 89 4.83 -6.46 24.49
CA PHE A 89 6.28 -6.42 24.65
C PHE A 89 7.01 -5.71 23.49
N GLY A 90 8.04 -4.94 23.84
CA GLY A 90 8.95 -4.31 22.88
C GLY A 90 8.22 -3.33 21.95
N LEU A 91 8.40 -3.51 20.64
CA LEU A 91 7.79 -2.66 19.62
C LEU A 91 6.44 -3.18 19.13
N MET A 92 5.93 -4.29 19.69
CA MET A 92 4.70 -4.92 19.23
C MET A 92 3.47 -3.98 19.33
N PRO A 93 3.28 -3.19 20.41
CA PRO A 93 2.19 -2.22 20.45
C PRO A 93 2.28 -1.17 19.33
N LYS A 94 3.48 -0.67 19.03
CA LYS A 94 3.72 0.30 17.95
C LYS A 94 3.47 -0.30 16.57
N ILE A 95 3.88 -1.55 16.35
CA ILE A 95 3.61 -2.27 15.08
C ILE A 95 2.11 -2.41 14.88
N GLN A 96 1.36 -2.79 15.92
CA GLN A 96 -0.09 -2.96 15.86
C GLN A 96 -0.81 -1.64 15.61
N GLU A 97 -0.45 -0.58 16.33
CA GLU A 97 -0.98 0.77 16.11
C GLU A 97 -0.69 1.26 14.68
N HIS A 98 0.55 1.11 14.23
CA HIS A 98 0.98 1.59 12.92
C HIS A 98 0.29 0.83 11.78
N VAL A 99 0.21 -0.50 11.85
CA VAL A 99 -0.47 -1.28 10.82
C VAL A 99 -1.98 -1.04 10.81
N ALA A 100 -2.60 -0.77 11.96
CA ALA A 100 -4.00 -0.38 12.03
C ALA A 100 -4.24 0.98 11.35
N SER A 101 -3.29 1.92 11.46
CA SER A 101 -3.37 3.21 10.76
C SER A 101 -3.34 3.08 9.23
N LEU A 102 -2.68 2.05 8.70
CA LEU A 102 -2.65 1.79 7.26
C LEU A 102 -4.01 1.34 6.71
N VAL A 103 -4.89 0.77 7.53
CA VAL A 103 -6.18 0.21 7.10
C VAL A 103 -7.33 1.21 7.26
N GLN A 104 -7.03 2.47 7.62
CA GLN A 104 -8.06 3.49 7.74
C GLN A 104 -8.79 3.70 6.40
N ALA A 105 -10.12 3.72 6.46
CA ALA A 105 -10.95 4.01 5.30
C ALA A 105 -10.59 5.39 4.71
N PRO A 106 -10.63 5.55 3.38
CA PRO A 106 -10.45 6.85 2.77
C PRO A 106 -11.54 7.83 3.26
N PRO A 107 -11.25 9.15 3.29
CA PRO A 107 -12.26 10.15 3.59
C PRO A 107 -13.40 10.12 2.56
N VAL A 108 -14.60 10.56 2.96
CA VAL A 108 -15.77 10.73 2.07
C VAL A 108 -16.14 12.23 2.05
N PRO A 109 -16.07 12.93 0.90
CA PRO A 109 -15.70 12.42 -0.42
C PRO A 109 -14.22 12.01 -0.50
N MET A 110 -13.92 11.05 -1.38
CA MET A 110 -12.55 10.60 -1.64
C MET A 110 -11.74 11.74 -2.23
N ILE A 111 -10.58 11.99 -1.62
CA ILE A 111 -9.62 12.99 -2.09
C ILE A 111 -8.46 12.24 -2.74
N ILE A 112 -8.25 12.50 -4.04
CA ILE A 112 -7.12 11.95 -4.77
C ILE A 112 -5.84 12.58 -4.23
N PRO A 113 -4.88 11.78 -3.72
CA PRO A 113 -3.62 12.30 -3.22
C PRO A 113 -2.85 13.03 -4.33
N ASP A 114 -2.14 14.08 -3.95
CA ASP A 114 -1.05 14.61 -4.75
C ASP A 114 0.22 13.75 -4.56
N ARG A 115 1.30 14.17 -5.20
CA ARG A 115 2.62 13.53 -5.07
C ARG A 115 3.02 13.31 -3.61
N ALA A 116 2.93 14.36 -2.78
CA ALA A 116 3.29 14.28 -1.36
C ALA A 116 2.39 13.30 -0.58
N GLY A 117 1.11 13.19 -0.95
CA GLY A 117 0.19 12.21 -0.38
C GLY A 117 0.56 10.76 -0.72
N PHE A 118 1.03 10.48 -1.94
CA PHE A 118 1.55 9.15 -2.29
C PHE A 118 2.86 8.84 -1.57
N GLU A 119 3.80 9.79 -1.53
CA GLU A 119 5.08 9.66 -0.81
C GLU A 119 4.83 9.37 0.68
N LYS A 120 3.98 10.17 1.34
CA LYS A 120 3.60 9.94 2.74
C LYS A 120 3.01 8.55 2.99
N ARG A 121 2.24 8.03 2.03
CA ARG A 121 1.70 6.67 2.12
C ARG A 121 2.81 5.63 1.96
N ALA A 122 3.76 5.84 1.06
CA ALA A 122 4.92 4.97 0.88
C ALA A 122 5.79 4.94 2.15
N ASP A 123 6.11 6.10 2.72
CA ASP A 123 6.85 6.23 3.99
C ASP A 123 6.20 5.42 5.11
N ALA A 124 4.86 5.37 5.17
CA ALA A 124 4.16 4.58 6.16
C ALA A 124 4.39 3.06 5.99
N PHE A 125 4.52 2.56 4.76
CA PHE A 125 4.88 1.17 4.50
C PHE A 125 6.36 0.88 4.81
N GLU A 126 7.26 1.81 4.49
CA GLU A 126 8.68 1.69 4.85
C GLU A 126 8.86 1.66 6.36
N HIS A 127 8.18 2.56 7.08
CA HIS A 127 8.22 2.60 8.54
C HIS A 127 7.72 1.30 9.19
N LEU A 128 6.68 0.66 8.61
CA LEU A 128 6.24 -0.66 9.08
C LEU A 128 7.35 -1.71 8.91
N SER A 129 8.05 -1.69 7.77
CA SER A 129 9.18 -2.59 7.51
C SER A 129 10.30 -2.40 8.53
N ASP A 130 10.63 -1.15 8.86
CA ASP A 130 11.65 -0.83 9.85
C ASP A 130 11.27 -1.32 11.25
N LEU A 131 10.02 -1.07 11.68
CA LEU A 131 9.52 -1.54 12.99
C LEU A 131 9.57 -3.07 13.10
N LEU A 132 9.13 -3.79 12.06
CA LEU A 132 9.19 -5.25 12.02
C LEU A 132 10.64 -5.75 12.06
N THR A 133 11.53 -5.09 11.30
CA THR A 133 12.96 -5.43 11.26
C THR A 133 13.61 -5.23 12.61
N GLN A 134 13.37 -4.09 13.24
CA GLN A 134 13.92 -3.75 14.55
C GLN A 134 13.38 -4.69 15.64
N HIS A 135 12.11 -5.10 15.58
CA HIS A 135 11.55 -6.00 16.60
C HIS A 135 12.06 -7.44 16.47
N TYR A 136 12.10 -8.00 15.26
CA TYR A 136 12.39 -9.42 15.05
C TYR A 136 13.84 -9.74 14.68
N PHE A 137 14.57 -8.78 14.12
CA PHE A 137 15.91 -9.00 13.57
C PHE A 137 17.00 -8.19 14.27
N SER A 138 16.68 -7.40 15.29
CA SER A 138 17.69 -6.68 16.10
C SER A 138 18.66 -7.61 16.85
N HIS A 139 18.27 -8.87 17.09
CA HIS A 139 19.13 -9.88 17.73
C HIS A 139 19.88 -10.81 16.75
N SER A 140 19.81 -10.59 15.43
CA SER A 140 20.54 -11.44 14.47
C SER A 140 22.05 -11.15 14.38
N VAL A 141 22.62 -10.44 15.37
CA VAL A 141 24.06 -10.43 15.60
C VAL A 141 24.50 -11.80 16.10
N ARG A 142 25.16 -12.53 15.21
CA ARG A 142 25.84 -13.81 15.35
C ARG A 142 26.37 -14.07 16.78
N ARG A 143 25.76 -15.00 17.51
CA ARG A 143 26.51 -15.74 18.55
C ARG A 143 27.47 -16.67 17.82
N VAL A 144 28.66 -16.18 17.54
CA VAL A 144 29.81 -17.04 17.24
C VAL A 144 30.15 -17.75 18.55
N TYR A 145 29.89 -19.05 18.60
CA TYR A 145 30.61 -19.97 19.48
C TYR A 145 31.72 -20.62 18.67
#